data_AF-A0A928NPD0-F1
#
_entry.id   AF-A0A928NPD0-F1
#
_cell.length_a   1.000
_cell.length_b   1.000
_cell.length_c   1.000
_cell.angle_alpha   90.00
_cell.angle_beta   90.00
_cell.angle_gamma   90.00
#
_symmetry.space_group_name_H-M   'P 1'
#
loop_
_entity.id
_entity.type
_entity.pdbx_description
1 polymer ?
#
loop_
_entity_poly.entity_id
_entity_poly.type
_entity_poly.pdbx_seq_one_letter_code
_entity_poly.pdbx_strand_id
1 'polypeptide(L)'
;MDISCLSQLNYLDKEIRMLTDKINKLNERKSKKGIGFDAECEDEIVYLTDLIKNRRKKCLLDQRRIENFISTISDSQMRMIISLRYINGLSWQQVAFEMGEFDESYPRKKHNKFLKDLQRRVS
;
A
#
# COMPACT_ATOMS: atom_id res chain seq x y z
N MET A 1 -9.23 -12.89 -9.27
CA MET A 1 -8.31 -12.13 -8.39
C MET A 1 -9.15 -11.27 -7.46
N ASP A 2 -8.89 -11.32 -6.15
CA ASP A 2 -9.67 -10.57 -5.17
C ASP A 2 -9.23 -9.09 -5.14
N ILE A 3 -10.15 -8.19 -5.48
CA ILE A 3 -9.97 -6.73 -5.49
C ILE A 3 -9.69 -6.20 -4.07
N SER A 4 -10.07 -6.96 -3.03
CA SER A 4 -9.79 -6.62 -1.63
C SER A 4 -8.28 -6.50 -1.33
N CYS A 5 -7.44 -7.27 -2.03
CA CYS A 5 -5.99 -7.25 -1.86
C CYS A 5 -5.36 -5.91 -2.32
N LEU A 6 -6.07 -5.16 -3.17
CA LEU A 6 -5.58 -3.92 -3.78
C LEU A 6 -5.67 -2.70 -2.85
N SER A 7 -6.61 -2.70 -1.89
CA SER A 7 -6.68 -1.64 -0.87
C SER A 7 -5.67 -1.87 0.26
N GLN A 8 -5.30 -3.13 0.51
CA GLN A 8 -4.44 -3.53 1.64
C GLN A 8 -3.03 -2.93 1.55
N LEU A 9 -2.45 -2.76 0.36
CA LEU A 9 -1.11 -2.20 0.18
C LEU A 9 -0.98 -0.80 0.81
N ASN A 10 -1.92 0.10 0.52
CA ASN A 10 -1.93 1.46 1.06
C ASN A 10 -2.08 1.50 2.59
N TYR A 11 -2.84 0.58 3.17
CA TYR A 11 -2.99 0.51 4.63
C TYR A 11 -1.74 -0.08 5.30
N LEU A 12 -1.10 -1.08 4.68
CA LEU A 12 0.16 -1.65 5.17
C LEU A 12 1.28 -0.60 5.19
N ASP A 13 1.38 0.24 4.15
CA ASP A 13 2.38 1.32 4.12
C ASP A 13 2.13 2.37 5.19
N LYS A 14 0.87 2.76 5.40
CA LYS A 14 0.50 3.67 6.50
C LYS A 14 0.82 3.05 7.86
N GLU A 15 0.53 1.76 8.05
CA GLU A 15 0.85 1.01 9.27
C GLU A 15 2.36 0.97 9.52
N ILE A 16 3.17 0.69 8.50
CA ILE A 16 4.64 0.71 8.59
C ILE A 16 5.15 2.09 9.01
N ARG A 17 4.59 3.18 8.46
CA ARG A 17 4.95 4.56 8.85
C ARG A 17 4.62 4.82 10.32
N MET A 18 3.40 4.49 10.75
CA MET A 18 2.99 4.66 12.16
C MET A 18 3.87 3.86 13.13
N LEU A 19 4.22 2.63 12.78
CA LEU A 19 5.12 1.79 13.60
C LEU A 19 6.54 2.36 13.64
N THR A 20 7.04 2.89 12.52
CA THR A 20 8.35 3.55 12.45
C THR A 20 8.39 4.78 13.35
N ASP A 21 7.34 5.61 13.31
CA ASP A 21 7.21 6.78 14.19
C ASP A 21 7.16 6.39 15.67
N LYS A 22 6.52 5.27 16.00
CA LYS A 22 6.50 4.73 17.36
C LYS A 22 7.91 4.33 17.83
N ILE A 23 8.67 3.62 17.00
CA ILE A 23 10.07 3.26 17.29
C ILE A 23 10.93 4.51 17.50
N ASN A 24 10.78 5.52 16.64
CA ASN A 24 11.53 6.78 16.77
C ASN A 24 11.27 7.46 18.11
N LYS A 25 10.00 7.56 18.54
CA LYS A 25 9.63 8.10 19.85
C LYS A 25 10.20 7.30 21.02
N LEU A 26 10.26 5.96 20.92
CA LEU A 26 10.87 5.11 21.94
C LEU A 26 12.39 5.34 22.02
N ASN A 27 13.07 5.44 20.87
CA ASN A 27 14.49 5.74 20.79
C ASN A 27 14.83 7.14 21.36
N GLU A 28 14.02 8.15 21.07
CA GLU A 28 14.17 9.49 21.66
C GLU A 28 14.05 9.48 23.18
N ARG A 29 13.07 8.72 23.72
CA ARG A 29 12.91 8.55 25.17
C ARG A 29 14.14 7.86 25.79
N LYS A 30 14.64 6.79 25.16
CA LYS A 30 15.87 6.10 25.58
C LYS A 30 17.06 7.06 25.61
N SER A 31 17.22 7.90 24.58
CA SER A 31 18.29 8.90 24.51
C SER A 31 18.21 9.96 25.62
N LYS A 32 17.00 10.33 26.06
CA LYS A 32 16.79 11.37 27.08
C LYS A 32 16.98 10.88 28.52
N LYS A 33 16.73 9.59 28.80
CA LYS A 33 16.84 9.01 30.16
C LYS A 33 18.27 8.66 30.59
N GLY A 34 19.26 8.67 29.69
CA GLY A 34 20.64 8.30 30.01
C GLY A 34 20.81 6.79 30.29
N ILE A 35 22.00 6.38 30.76
CA ILE A 35 22.33 4.97 31.05
C ILE A 35 21.62 4.55 32.35
N GLY A 36 20.44 3.96 32.19
CA GLY A 36 19.59 3.39 33.24
C GLY A 36 18.51 2.55 32.58
N PHE A 37 18.72 1.24 32.57
CA PHE A 37 18.12 0.26 31.67
C PHE A 37 16.59 0.16 31.78
N ASP A 38 15.87 0.60 30.74
CA ASP A 38 14.43 0.36 30.54
C ASP A 38 14.31 -0.88 29.62
N ALA A 39 14.60 -2.08 30.16
CA ALA A 39 14.61 -3.35 29.42
C ALA A 39 13.34 -3.56 28.57
N GLU A 40 12.19 -3.18 29.13
CA GLU A 40 10.88 -3.25 28.49
C GLU A 40 10.80 -2.39 27.21
N CYS A 41 11.50 -1.25 27.17
CA CYS A 41 11.56 -0.39 25.99
C CYS A 41 12.38 -1.04 24.87
N GLU A 42 13.44 -1.77 25.24
CA GLU A 42 14.29 -2.49 24.29
C GLU A 42 13.55 -3.68 23.67
N ASP A 43 12.85 -4.46 24.49
CA ASP A 43 12.00 -5.56 24.03
C ASP A 43 10.88 -5.07 23.09
N GLU A 44 10.23 -3.95 23.42
CA GLU A 44 9.20 -3.33 22.57
C GLU A 44 9.80 -2.85 21.23
N ILE A 45 10.99 -2.24 21.22
CA ILE A 45 11.66 -1.83 19.97
C ILE A 45 11.98 -3.05 19.10
N VAL A 46 12.48 -4.13 19.69
CA VAL A 46 12.78 -5.38 18.97
C VAL A 46 11.50 -5.97 18.37
N TYR A 47 10.43 -6.06 19.15
CA TYR A 47 9.13 -6.54 18.70
C TYR A 47 8.56 -5.71 17.54
N LEU A 48 8.52 -4.38 17.70
CA LEU A 48 8.01 -3.48 16.66
C LEU A 48 8.87 -3.54 15.39
N THR A 49 10.19 -3.74 15.53
CA THR A 49 11.09 -3.92 14.39
C THR A 49 10.77 -5.20 13.62
N ASP A 50 10.54 -6.32 14.31
CA ASP A 50 10.14 -7.57 13.66
C ASP A 50 8.76 -7.45 12.99
N LEU A 51 7.81 -6.80 13.67
CA LEU A 51 6.50 -6.50 13.11
C LEU A 51 6.61 -5.69 11.80
N ILE A 52 7.42 -4.64 11.77
CA ILE A 52 7.68 -3.86 10.54
C ILE A 52 8.27 -4.74 9.44
N LYS A 53 9.25 -5.60 9.75
CA LYS A 53 9.85 -6.52 8.76
C LYS A 53 8.79 -7.42 8.14
N ASN A 54 7.92 -8.00 8.97
CA ASN A 54 6.82 -8.86 8.51
C ASN A 54 5.82 -8.09 7.64
N ARG A 55 5.46 -6.86 8.03
CA ARG A 55 4.56 -6.00 7.24
C ARG A 55 5.17 -5.58 5.90
N ARG A 56 6.46 -5.25 5.86
CA ARG A 56 7.19 -4.95 4.62
C ARG A 56 7.24 -6.14 3.68
N LYS A 57 7.51 -7.35 4.21
CA LYS A 57 7.48 -8.59 3.40
C LYS A 57 6.10 -8.80 2.78
N LYS A 58 5.02 -8.56 3.53
CA LYS A 58 3.66 -8.64 3.01
C LYS A 58 3.40 -7.59 1.92
N CYS A 59 3.78 -6.33 2.16
CA CYS A 59 3.69 -5.25 1.17
C CYS A 59 4.38 -5.63 -0.15
N LEU A 60 5.61 -6.15 -0.10
CA LEU A 60 6.34 -6.60 -1.28
C LEU A 60 5.64 -7.74 -2.04
N LEU A 61 5.06 -8.71 -1.32
CA LEU A 61 4.33 -9.81 -1.95
C LEU A 61 3.04 -9.31 -2.63
N ASP A 62 2.31 -8.41 -1.98
CA ASP A 62 1.08 -7.84 -2.51
C ASP A 62 1.39 -6.94 -3.73
N GLN A 63 2.43 -6.11 -3.67
CA GLN A 63 2.89 -5.33 -4.81
C GLN A 63 3.22 -6.22 -6.02
N ARG A 64 4.00 -7.30 -5.84
CA ARG A 64 4.32 -8.24 -6.92
C ARG A 64 3.08 -8.88 -7.54
N ARG A 65 2.08 -9.21 -6.72
CA ARG A 65 0.80 -9.77 -7.22
C ARG A 65 0.08 -8.76 -8.13
N ILE A 66 0.10 -7.48 -7.75
CA ILE A 66 -0.50 -6.39 -8.52
C ILE A 66 0.27 -6.16 -9.82
N GLU A 67 1.58 -6.10 -9.77
CA GLU A 67 2.45 -5.96 -10.96
C GLU A 67 2.23 -7.11 -11.94
N ASN A 68 2.22 -8.35 -11.44
CA ASN A 68 1.92 -9.53 -12.25
C ASN A 68 0.53 -9.43 -12.89
N PHE A 69 -0.50 -9.01 -12.13
CA PHE A 69 -1.83 -8.78 -12.69
C PHE A 69 -1.82 -7.73 -13.80
N ILE A 70 -1.22 -6.56 -13.56
CA ILE A 70 -1.12 -5.47 -14.54
C ILE A 70 -0.44 -5.96 -15.82
N SER A 71 0.59 -6.82 -15.71
CA SER A 71 1.28 -7.37 -16.88
C SER A 71 0.39 -8.21 -17.80
N THR A 72 -0.71 -8.79 -17.27
CA THR A 72 -1.68 -9.57 -18.06
C THR A 72 -2.69 -8.70 -18.81
N ILE A 73 -2.80 -7.41 -18.49
CA ILE A 73 -3.79 -6.51 -19.08
C ILE A 73 -3.25 -5.97 -20.40
N SER A 74 -3.93 -6.22 -21.52
CA SER A 74 -3.49 -5.72 -22.84
C SER A 74 -3.70 -4.22 -23.03
N ASP A 75 -4.77 -3.65 -22.48
CA ASP A 75 -5.10 -2.23 -22.56
C ASP A 75 -4.09 -1.39 -21.74
N SER A 76 -3.31 -0.55 -22.43
CA SER A 76 -2.28 0.30 -21.82
C SER A 76 -2.86 1.36 -20.88
N GLN A 77 -4.00 1.94 -21.22
CA GLN A 77 -4.66 2.94 -20.38
C GLN A 77 -5.19 2.29 -19.10
N MET A 78 -5.71 1.06 -19.18
CA MET A 78 -6.14 0.31 -18.01
C MET A 78 -4.96 -0.07 -17.12
N ARG A 79 -3.82 -0.50 -17.70
CA ARG A 79 -2.58 -0.70 -16.93
C ARG A 79 -2.20 0.56 -16.15
N MET A 80 -2.24 1.73 -16.81
CA MET A 80 -1.93 3.01 -16.18
C MET A 80 -2.89 3.34 -15.02
N ILE A 81 -4.20 3.19 -15.23
CA ILE A 81 -5.22 3.42 -14.17
C ILE A 81 -4.95 2.54 -12.95
N ILE A 82 -4.73 1.24 -13.16
CA ILE A 82 -4.52 0.27 -12.07
C ILE A 82 -3.20 0.56 -11.33
N SER A 83 -2.11 0.86 -12.05
CA SER A 83 -0.82 1.24 -11.45
C SER A 83 -0.96 2.48 -10.57
N LEU A 84 -1.52 3.57 -11.11
CA LEU A 84 -1.69 4.82 -10.37
C LEU A 84 -2.58 4.63 -9.13
N ARG A 85 -3.64 3.84 -9.25
CA ARG A 85 -4.59 3.61 -8.16
C ARG A 85 -4.01 2.75 -7.04
N TYR A 86 -3.30 1.68 -7.39
CA TYR A 86 -3.00 0.60 -6.45
C TYR A 86 -1.52 0.41 -6.14
N ILE A 87 -0.62 0.79 -7.05
CA ILE A 87 0.82 0.84 -6.76
C ILE A 87 1.17 2.20 -6.16
N ASN A 88 0.76 3.30 -6.81
CA ASN A 88 1.10 4.64 -6.36
C ASN A 88 0.16 5.16 -5.24
N GLY A 89 -0.96 4.48 -5.00
CA GLY A 89 -1.88 4.81 -3.92
C GLY A 89 -2.67 6.10 -4.10
N LEU A 90 -2.83 6.57 -5.35
CA LEU A 90 -3.48 7.85 -5.63
C LEU A 90 -5.00 7.82 -5.42
N SER A 91 -5.58 8.97 -5.06
CA SER A 91 -7.04 9.17 -5.07
C SER A 91 -7.59 9.13 -6.50
N TRP A 92 -8.90 8.90 -6.70
CA TRP A 92 -9.47 8.89 -8.05
C TRP A 92 -9.30 10.23 -8.77
N GLN A 93 -9.42 11.34 -8.04
CA GLN A 93 -9.14 12.67 -8.56
C GLN A 93 -7.67 12.83 -8.99
N GLN A 94 -6.73 12.36 -8.19
CA GLN A 94 -5.30 12.37 -8.56
C GLN A 94 -5.04 11.49 -9.79
N VAL A 95 -5.65 10.30 -9.86
CA VAL A 95 -5.57 9.45 -11.06
C VAL A 95 -6.09 10.19 -12.29
N ALA A 96 -7.22 10.89 -12.21
CA ALA A 96 -7.74 11.67 -13.33
C ALA A 96 -6.71 12.72 -13.79
N PHE A 97 -6.16 13.51 -12.86
CA PHE A 97 -5.17 14.53 -13.21
C PHE A 97 -3.90 13.95 -13.85
N GLU A 98 -3.37 12.83 -13.34
CA GLU A 98 -2.23 12.13 -13.93
C GLU A 98 -2.54 11.57 -15.33
N MET A 99 -3.82 11.32 -15.64
CA MET A 99 -4.28 10.93 -16.97
C MET A 99 -4.51 12.12 -17.92
N GLY A 100 -4.34 13.35 -17.46
CA GLY A 100 -4.71 14.56 -18.21
C GLY A 100 -6.22 14.84 -18.21
N GLU A 101 -6.97 14.25 -17.29
CA GLU A 101 -8.42 14.38 -17.14
C GLU A 101 -8.75 15.18 -15.87
N PHE A 102 -9.94 15.77 -15.80
CA PHE A 102 -10.34 16.61 -14.66
C PHE A 102 -11.40 15.97 -13.76
N ASP A 103 -12.16 14.99 -14.26
CA ASP A 103 -13.24 14.33 -13.53
C ASP A 103 -12.83 12.92 -13.10
N GLU A 104 -12.80 12.68 -11.78
CA GLU A 104 -12.52 11.37 -11.19
C GLU A 104 -13.44 10.24 -11.68
N SER A 105 -14.65 10.60 -12.15
CA SER A 105 -15.63 9.66 -12.67
C SER A 105 -15.13 8.93 -13.92
N TYR A 106 -14.30 9.57 -14.74
CA TYR A 106 -13.80 8.99 -15.97
C TYR A 106 -12.91 7.76 -15.73
N PRO A 107 -11.78 7.84 -14.99
CA PRO A 107 -10.97 6.66 -14.71
C PRO A 107 -11.72 5.65 -13.85
N ARG A 108 -12.55 6.10 -12.91
CA ARG A 108 -13.31 5.22 -12.01
C ARG A 108 -14.36 4.38 -12.74
N LYS A 109 -15.08 4.95 -13.71
CA LYS A 109 -16.05 4.19 -14.53
C LYS A 109 -15.37 3.17 -15.42
N LYS A 110 -14.28 3.55 -16.09
CA LYS A 110 -13.46 2.63 -16.92
C LYS A 110 -12.96 1.45 -16.10
N HIS A 111 -12.36 1.76 -14.95
CA HIS A 111 -11.90 0.77 -13.98
C HIS A 111 -13.01 -0.20 -13.56
N ASN A 112 -14.15 0.32 -13.10
CA ASN A 112 -15.24 -0.51 -12.59
C ASN A 112 -15.84 -1.40 -13.67
N LYS A 113 -15.94 -0.90 -14.90
CA LYS A 113 -16.39 -1.69 -16.05
C LYS A 113 -15.41 -2.83 -16.33
N PHE A 114 -14.12 -2.52 -16.39
CA PHE A 114 -13.07 -3.51 -16.62
C PHE A 114 -13.10 -4.64 -15.58
N LEU A 115 -13.21 -4.32 -14.29
CA LEU A 115 -13.28 -5.33 -13.24
C LEU A 115 -14.55 -6.20 -13.33
N LYS A 116 -15.70 -5.62 -13.67
CA LYS A 116 -16.94 -6.39 -13.90
C LYS A 116 -16.79 -7.34 -15.07
N ASP A 117 -16.19 -6.89 -16.17
CA ASP A 117 -15.97 -7.71 -17.36
C ASP A 117 -14.98 -8.84 -17.08
N LEU A 118 -13.95 -8.60 -16.25
CA LEU A 118 -13.02 -9.62 -15.81
C LEU A 118 -13.72 -10.69 -14.96
N GLN A 119 -14.60 -10.30 -14.03
CA GLN A 119 -15.37 -11.24 -13.21
C GLN A 119 -16.25 -12.16 -14.07
N ARG A 120 -16.93 -11.61 -15.07
CA ARG A 120 -17.78 -12.38 -15.99
C ARG A 120 -17.03 -13.42 -16.82
N ARG A 121 -15.73 -13.19 -17.10
CA ARG A 121 -14.90 -14.11 -17.90
C ARG A 121 -14.37 -15.30 -17.09
N VAL A 122 -14.40 -15.19 -15.76
CA VAL A 122 -13.87 -16.19 -14.83
C VAL A 122 -14.99 -17.00 -14.17
N SER A 123 -16.23 -16.50 -14.22
CA SER A 123 -17.47 -17.25 -13.94
C SER A 123 -17.84 -18.20 -15.06
#